data_AF-A0A8C9X9X5-F1
#
_entry.id   AF-A0A8C9X9X5-F1
#
_cell.length_a   1.000
_cell.length_b   1.000
_cell.length_c   1.000
_cell.angle_alpha   90.00
_cell.angle_beta   90.00
_cell.angle_gamma   90.00
#
_symmetry.space_group_name_H-M   'P 1'
#
loop_
_entity.id
_entity.type
_entity.pdbx_description
1 polymer ?
#
loop_
_entity_poly.entity_id
_entity_poly.type
_entity_poly.pdbx_seq_one_letter_code
_entity_poly.pdbx_strand_id
1 'polypeptide(L)'
;MAQLANRDASFRRARDLIQEERVPCSFSCCVRGKSLEIRHKVTLNVELKMSESTHVSSLGMGDSLHHQVLASFPLCDITEEDLTQNPQFCKLLAALTQHVDQTGLTVPLKTELEKAEQKLQSQRRHWLRSESLHKGLQEMIQDHCVRKHHVTFYETLEKCLLVAQCIRQLDPSSTTNQDQPSVLGLNPQQMMDLMPSEKNVQRMKQGLPKELEKHLKKSCFSLLSYYQPEWENESERLKTSKLSHLAAQLDKEKKRAESLKETCWENTVLLQRQTQLYLSELIKCIQLLQSLILDHRLRIQTDLDRKKLEYLEGKCELVLQKIKTEMVEIQLDMYTVDSIAAHRKIREKLESDLKACQVEKQSVELKLASFEILGKEFEALAEEYCRLRQKIEMNNWALKEFTRCNNK
;
A
#
# COMPACT_ATOMS: atom_id res chain seq x y z
N MET A 1 -19.73 -29.97 -27.75
CA MET A 1 -19.30 -28.86 -28.63
C MET A 1 -19.83 -27.50 -28.16
N ALA A 2 -21.13 -27.33 -27.88
CA ALA A 2 -21.69 -26.03 -27.45
C ALA A 2 -21.27 -25.54 -26.03
N GLN A 3 -20.88 -26.44 -25.12
CA GLN A 3 -20.46 -26.06 -23.75
C GLN A 3 -19.00 -25.60 -23.65
N LEU A 4 -18.14 -25.97 -24.61
CA LEU A 4 -16.73 -25.51 -24.65
C LEU A 4 -16.62 -24.07 -25.18
N ALA A 5 -17.47 -23.68 -26.13
CA ALA A 5 -17.53 -22.32 -26.65
C ALA A 5 -17.95 -21.28 -25.59
N ASN A 6 -18.72 -21.68 -24.58
CA ASN A 6 -19.22 -20.77 -23.56
C ASN A 6 -18.18 -20.45 -22.45
N ARG A 7 -17.20 -21.34 -22.23
CA ARG A 7 -16.08 -21.11 -21.29
C ARG A 7 -15.00 -20.18 -21.87
N ASP A 8 -14.76 -20.23 -23.18
CA ASP A 8 -13.82 -19.32 -23.85
C ASP A 8 -14.33 -17.88 -23.96
N ALA A 9 -15.66 -17.69 -23.99
CA ALA A 9 -16.27 -16.37 -23.99
C ALA A 9 -16.19 -15.68 -22.61
N SER A 10 -16.28 -16.43 -21.50
CA SER A 10 -16.13 -15.87 -20.15
C SER A 10 -14.67 -15.53 -19.82
N PHE A 11 -13.70 -16.29 -20.34
CA PHE A 11 -12.28 -16.04 -20.12
C PHE A 11 -11.75 -14.82 -20.89
N ARG A 12 -12.26 -14.56 -22.10
CA ARG A 12 -11.90 -13.33 -22.84
C ARG A 12 -12.46 -12.07 -22.16
N ARG A 13 -13.71 -12.13 -21.68
CA ARG A 13 -14.35 -10.99 -21.00
C ARG A 13 -13.69 -10.65 -19.64
N ALA A 14 -13.10 -11.64 -18.96
CA ALA A 14 -12.33 -11.42 -17.73
C ALA A 14 -10.92 -10.86 -17.98
N ARG A 15 -10.33 -11.10 -19.17
CA ARG A 15 -9.02 -10.57 -19.54
C ARG A 15 -9.10 -9.08 -19.91
N ASP A 16 -10.19 -8.68 -20.58
CA ASP A 16 -10.38 -7.29 -21.00
C ASP A 16 -10.69 -6.35 -19.81
N LEU A 17 -11.32 -6.86 -18.73
CA LEU A 17 -11.57 -6.09 -17.50
C LEU A 17 -10.32 -5.89 -16.61
N ILE A 18 -9.24 -6.65 -16.82
CA ILE A 18 -8.01 -6.54 -16.03
C ILE A 18 -7.01 -5.55 -16.67
N GLN A 19 -7.24 -5.14 -17.93
CA GLN A 19 -6.35 -4.22 -18.65
C GLN A 19 -6.78 -2.74 -18.62
N GLU A 20 -7.98 -2.41 -18.15
CA GLU A 20 -8.52 -1.03 -18.16
C GLU A 20 -8.35 -0.23 -16.85
N GLU A 21 -7.90 -0.83 -15.74
CA GLU A 21 -7.60 -0.10 -14.49
C GLU A 21 -6.08 0.12 -14.30
N ARG A 22 -5.46 0.85 -15.22
CA ARG A 22 -4.19 1.56 -14.94
C ARG A 22 -4.47 3.06 -14.85
N VAL A 23 -4.89 3.51 -13.67
CA VAL A 23 -4.87 4.94 -13.31
C VAL A 23 -3.47 5.27 -12.78
N PRO A 24 -2.79 6.30 -13.31
CA PRO A 24 -1.51 6.76 -12.78
C PRO A 24 -1.75 7.70 -11.59
N CYS A 25 -1.45 7.25 -10.38
CA CYS A 25 -1.39 8.14 -9.21
C CYS A 25 -0.03 8.86 -9.19
N SER A 26 0.04 10.00 -9.88
CA SER A 26 1.05 11.03 -9.64
C SER A 26 0.67 11.83 -8.39
N PHE A 27 1.40 11.66 -7.29
CA PHE A 27 1.32 12.57 -6.14
C PHE A 27 2.13 13.84 -6.45
N SER A 28 1.45 14.93 -6.80
CA SER A 28 2.02 16.28 -6.70
C SER A 28 1.48 16.96 -5.45
N CYS A 29 2.37 17.26 -4.50
CA CYS A 29 2.09 18.09 -3.35
C CYS A 29 1.92 19.55 -3.79
N CYS A 30 0.74 20.13 -3.58
CA CYS A 30 0.54 21.58 -3.62
C CYS A 30 -0.31 22.01 -2.43
N VAL A 31 0.38 22.62 -1.47
CA VAL A 31 -0.19 23.36 -0.35
C VAL A 31 -0.90 24.60 -0.89
N ARG A 32 -2.22 24.68 -0.69
CA ARG A 32 -2.89 25.97 -0.53
C ARG A 32 -4.19 25.80 0.25
N GLY A 33 -4.23 26.41 1.43
CA GLY A 33 -5.32 26.28 2.38
C GLY A 33 -6.65 26.78 1.83
N LYS A 34 -7.71 26.09 2.28
CA LYS A 34 -9.03 26.63 2.61
C LYS A 34 -9.70 25.61 3.52
N SER A 35 -10.13 26.09 4.68
CA SER A 35 -10.88 25.35 5.68
C SER A 35 -12.15 24.78 5.03
N LEU A 36 -12.31 23.46 5.07
CA LEU A 36 -13.53 22.76 4.67
C LEU A 36 -14.01 21.97 5.88
N GLU A 37 -14.94 22.61 6.58
CA GLU A 37 -15.68 22.10 7.71
C GLU A 37 -16.63 20.98 7.22
N ILE A 38 -16.15 19.74 7.23
CA ILE A 38 -16.98 18.57 6.99
C ILE A 38 -17.53 18.10 8.34
N ARG A 39 -18.71 18.62 8.69
CA ARG A 39 -19.59 18.00 9.70
C ARG A 39 -20.09 16.67 9.15
N HIS A 40 -19.45 15.56 9.54
CA HIS A 40 -20.12 14.27 9.59
C HIS A 40 -20.34 13.90 11.05
N LYS A 41 -21.59 14.07 11.50
CA LYS A 41 -22.12 13.45 12.72
C LYS A 41 -22.07 11.95 12.54
N VAL A 42 -21.05 11.30 13.11
CA VAL A 42 -21.11 9.88 13.43
C VAL A 42 -21.56 9.80 14.88
N THR A 43 -22.87 9.64 15.07
CA THR A 43 -23.48 9.32 16.35
C THR A 43 -23.15 7.85 16.65
N LEU A 44 -22.04 7.59 17.31
CA LEU A 44 -21.81 6.31 17.97
C LEU A 44 -22.23 6.46 19.42
N ASN A 45 -23.41 5.90 19.73
CA ASN A 45 -23.85 5.59 21.08
C ASN A 45 -22.82 4.63 21.70
N VAL A 46 -21.91 5.16 22.50
CA VAL A 46 -21.22 4.38 23.53
C VAL A 46 -21.94 4.73 24.82
N GLU A 47 -22.76 3.81 25.31
CA GLU A 47 -23.32 3.84 26.65
C GLU A 47 -22.17 3.83 27.68
N LEU A 48 -21.74 5.02 28.06
CA LEU A 48 -21.02 5.26 29.29
C LEU A 48 -22.00 5.05 30.45
N LYS A 49 -22.06 3.82 30.96
CA LYS A 49 -22.53 3.55 32.31
C LYS A 49 -21.55 4.21 33.29
N MET A 50 -21.82 5.46 33.63
CA MET A 50 -21.34 6.05 34.87
C MET A 50 -22.16 5.43 36.00
N SER A 51 -21.55 4.50 36.74
CA SER A 51 -21.99 4.17 38.09
C SER A 51 -21.08 4.91 39.06
N GLU A 52 -21.74 5.77 39.83
CA GLU A 52 -21.21 6.70 40.81
C GLU A 52 -20.33 6.02 41.85
N SER A 53 -19.26 6.73 42.23
CA SER A 53 -18.57 6.56 43.50
C SER A 53 -19.57 6.63 44.66
N THR A 54 -19.49 5.76 45.66
CA THR A 54 -18.82 6.06 46.96
C THR A 54 -18.84 4.84 47.89
N HIS A 55 -17.66 4.47 48.41
CA HIS A 55 -17.36 3.64 49.61
C HIS A 55 -17.85 2.17 49.63
N VAL A 56 -17.03 1.14 49.88
CA VAL A 56 -16.17 0.90 51.07
C VAL A 56 -15.09 -0.15 50.74
N SER A 57 -13.82 0.25 50.86
CA SER A 57 -12.72 -0.41 51.59
C SER A 57 -12.42 -1.90 51.37
N SER A 58 -11.26 -2.21 50.73
CA SER A 58 -10.21 -3.14 51.21
C SER A 58 -9.26 -3.76 50.15
N LEU A 59 -9.20 -3.24 48.91
CA LEU A 59 -8.14 -3.59 47.96
C LEU A 59 -7.50 -2.29 47.43
N GLY A 60 -6.36 -1.86 47.95
CA GLY A 60 -5.92 -0.50 47.63
C GLY A 60 -4.48 -0.10 47.94
N MET A 61 -3.55 -1.04 48.10
CA MET A 61 -2.13 -0.69 48.31
C MET A 61 -1.19 -1.22 47.21
N GLY A 62 -1.55 -2.32 46.52
CA GLY A 62 -0.74 -2.85 45.41
C GLY A 62 -0.93 -2.03 44.13
N ASP A 63 -2.20 -1.82 43.73
CA ASP A 63 -2.54 -1.22 42.45
C ASP A 63 -2.15 0.27 42.36
N SER A 64 -2.13 0.99 43.49
CA SER A 64 -1.67 2.39 43.49
C SER A 64 -0.16 2.51 43.28
N LEU A 65 0.62 1.54 43.76
CA LEU A 65 2.07 1.51 43.56
C LEU A 65 2.43 1.17 42.11
N HIS A 66 1.70 0.23 41.49
CA HIS A 66 1.91 -0.13 40.08
C HIS A 66 1.65 1.05 39.14
N HIS A 67 0.52 1.74 39.32
CA HIS A 67 0.21 2.93 38.52
C HIS A 67 1.17 4.11 38.81
N GLN A 68 1.60 4.28 40.06
CA GLN A 68 2.56 5.35 40.42
C GLN A 68 3.94 5.12 39.77
N VAL A 69 4.40 3.86 39.70
CA VAL A 69 5.68 3.51 39.07
C VAL A 69 5.63 3.68 37.55
N LEU A 70 4.53 3.24 36.91
CA LEU A 70 4.36 3.40 35.45
C LEU A 70 4.25 4.86 35.02
N ALA A 71 3.57 5.70 35.80
CA ALA A 71 3.47 7.13 35.54
C ALA A 71 4.81 7.88 35.72
N SER A 72 5.75 7.31 36.47
CA SER A 72 7.03 7.95 36.80
C SER A 72 8.18 7.54 35.87
N PHE A 73 8.03 6.47 35.08
CA PHE A 73 9.06 6.00 34.13
C PHE A 73 8.48 5.75 32.74
N PRO A 74 8.01 6.79 32.01
CA PRO A 74 7.43 6.64 30.67
C PRO A 74 8.45 6.24 29.59
N LEU A 75 9.75 6.26 29.91
CA LEU A 75 10.85 5.88 29.01
C LEU A 75 11.23 4.39 29.12
N CYS A 76 10.65 3.66 30.08
CA CYS A 76 10.86 2.23 30.23
C CYS A 76 9.60 1.51 29.73
N ASP A 77 9.74 0.65 28.72
CA ASP A 77 8.68 -0.22 28.18
C ASP A 77 8.31 -1.32 29.20
N ILE A 78 7.82 -0.92 30.37
CA ILE A 78 7.40 -1.83 31.45
C ILE A 78 5.89 -2.01 31.34
N THR A 79 5.44 -3.24 31.19
CA THR A 79 4.00 -3.59 31.19
C THR A 79 3.50 -3.83 32.62
N GLU A 80 2.19 -3.70 32.84
CA GLU A 80 1.56 -4.02 34.14
C GLU A 80 1.79 -5.49 34.53
N GLU A 81 1.89 -6.37 33.53
CA GLU A 81 2.18 -7.79 33.69
C GLU A 81 3.59 -8.07 34.24
N ASP A 82 4.60 -7.28 33.87
CA ASP A 82 5.99 -7.47 34.36
C ASP A 82 6.16 -7.04 35.82
N LEU A 83 5.37 -6.05 36.25
CA LEU A 83 5.34 -5.52 37.61
C LEU A 83 4.60 -6.47 38.57
N THR A 84 3.55 -7.15 38.10
CA THR A 84 2.83 -8.14 38.90
C THR A 84 3.65 -9.42 39.12
N GLN A 85 4.50 -9.81 38.16
CA GLN A 85 5.39 -10.97 38.31
C GLN A 85 6.57 -10.71 39.25
N ASN A 86 7.00 -9.45 39.43
CA ASN A 86 8.20 -9.10 40.21
C ASN A 86 7.92 -8.03 41.29
N PRO A 87 7.36 -8.41 42.45
CA PRO A 87 6.96 -7.45 43.50
C PRO A 87 8.14 -6.75 44.19
N GLN A 88 9.33 -7.36 44.23
CA GLN A 88 10.54 -6.72 44.77
C GLN A 88 11.09 -5.65 43.83
N PHE A 89 10.98 -5.88 42.51
CA PHE A 89 11.35 -4.90 41.48
C PHE A 89 10.43 -3.68 41.54
N CYS A 90 9.13 -3.87 41.77
CA CYS A 90 8.18 -2.78 42.03
C CYS A 90 8.56 -1.92 43.23
N LYS A 91 9.00 -2.54 44.34
CA LYS A 91 9.45 -1.81 45.53
C LYS A 91 10.73 -1.02 45.28
N LEU A 92 11.65 -1.56 44.49
CA LEU A 92 12.88 -0.86 44.09
C LEU A 92 12.56 0.32 43.19
N LEU A 93 11.68 0.14 42.20
CA LEU A 93 11.24 1.22 41.32
C LEU A 93 10.48 2.30 42.10
N ALA A 94 9.65 1.91 43.08
CA ALA A 94 8.98 2.86 43.97
C ALA A 94 9.97 3.64 44.86
N ALA A 95 11.07 3.02 45.29
CA ALA A 95 12.15 3.73 45.98
C ALA A 95 12.92 4.65 45.02
N LEU A 96 13.13 4.24 43.76
CA LEU A 96 13.78 5.06 42.74
C LEU A 96 12.92 6.25 42.30
N THR A 97 11.59 6.13 42.27
CA THR A 97 10.69 7.28 42.02
C THR A 97 10.80 8.38 43.07
N GLN A 98 11.28 8.08 44.28
CA GLN A 98 11.54 9.13 45.29
C GLN A 98 12.79 9.95 44.98
N HIS A 99 13.67 9.43 44.10
CA HIS A 99 14.95 10.02 43.78
C HIS A 99 15.08 10.46 42.31
N VAL A 100 14.21 9.98 41.42
CA VAL A 100 14.27 10.16 39.97
C VAL A 100 12.90 10.58 39.43
N ASP A 101 12.90 11.64 38.61
CA ASP A 101 11.70 12.19 37.99
C ASP A 101 11.36 11.52 36.63
N GLN A 102 10.20 11.85 36.06
CA GLN A 102 9.70 11.36 34.75
C GLN A 102 10.68 11.47 33.57
N THR A 103 11.70 12.33 33.69
CA THR A 103 12.74 12.56 32.69
C THR A 103 14.04 11.79 32.98
N GLY A 104 14.08 10.94 34.01
CA GLY A 104 15.28 10.18 34.40
C GLY A 104 16.35 10.98 35.15
N LEU A 105 16.06 12.21 35.57
CA LEU A 105 16.99 13.08 36.31
C LEU A 105 16.81 12.89 37.82
N THR A 106 17.91 12.92 38.57
CA THR A 106 17.84 12.91 40.04
C THR A 106 17.29 14.24 40.56
N VAL A 107 16.49 14.19 41.63
CA VAL A 107 15.89 15.38 42.28
C VAL A 107 16.91 16.53 42.50
N PRO A 108 18.12 16.32 43.08
CA PRO A 108 19.09 17.40 43.23
C PRO A 108 19.56 17.98 41.90
N LEU A 109 19.79 17.14 40.88
CA LEU A 109 20.24 17.58 39.57
C LEU A 109 19.17 18.41 38.84
N LYS A 110 17.89 18.06 39.00
CA LYS A 110 16.78 18.87 38.48
C LYS A 110 16.71 20.22 39.19
N THR A 111 16.85 20.27 40.51
CA THR A 111 16.84 21.57 41.21
C THR A 111 18.01 22.46 40.79
N GLU A 112 19.19 21.89 40.52
CA GLU A 112 20.31 22.65 39.96
C GLU A 112 20.07 23.07 38.51
N LEU A 113 19.41 22.23 37.70
CA LEU A 113 19.01 22.58 36.33
C LEU A 113 18.01 23.74 36.33
N GLU A 114 16.98 23.69 37.18
CA GLU A 114 15.99 24.78 37.32
C GLU A 114 16.66 26.07 37.81
N LYS A 115 17.57 26.00 38.79
CA LYS A 115 18.35 27.17 39.24
C LYS A 115 19.23 27.72 38.12
N ALA A 116 19.88 26.85 37.34
CA ALA A 116 20.72 27.24 36.22
C ALA A 116 19.87 27.89 35.11
N GLU A 117 18.69 27.35 34.82
CA GLU A 117 17.76 27.90 33.84
C GLU A 117 17.20 29.24 34.31
N GLN A 118 16.84 29.39 35.58
CA GLN A 118 16.43 30.68 36.15
C GLN A 118 17.56 31.72 36.08
N LYS A 119 18.82 31.33 36.35
CA LYS A 119 20.00 32.19 36.18
C LYS A 119 20.22 32.56 34.71
N LEU A 120 20.10 31.62 33.80
CA LEU A 120 20.19 31.87 32.36
C LEU A 120 19.10 32.84 31.92
N GLN A 121 17.85 32.63 32.35
CA GLN A 121 16.74 33.51 32.01
C GLN A 121 16.89 34.91 32.63
N SER A 122 17.45 35.05 33.82
CA SER A 122 17.72 36.35 34.42
C SER A 122 18.86 37.09 33.70
N GLN A 123 19.96 36.39 33.38
CA GLN A 123 21.05 36.93 32.56
C GLN A 123 20.58 37.31 31.16
N ARG A 124 19.79 36.46 30.51
CA ARG A 124 19.18 36.74 29.20
C ARG A 124 18.27 37.97 29.26
N ARG A 125 17.45 38.11 30.30
CA ARG A 125 16.63 39.32 30.50
C ARG A 125 17.50 40.56 30.70
N HIS A 126 18.57 40.47 31.47
CA HIS A 126 19.50 41.58 31.67
C HIS A 126 20.20 41.97 30.36
N TRP A 127 20.73 40.99 29.63
CA TRP A 127 21.36 41.19 28.32
C TRP A 127 20.37 41.77 27.30
N LEU A 128 19.14 41.24 27.22
CA LEU A 128 18.12 41.75 26.32
C LEU A 128 17.76 43.21 26.64
N ARG A 129 17.73 43.59 27.92
CA ARG A 129 17.52 45.00 28.32
C ARG A 129 18.66 45.88 27.84
N SER A 130 19.92 45.50 28.07
CA SER A 130 21.07 46.30 27.62
C SER A 130 21.18 46.35 26.09
N GLU A 131 20.92 45.24 25.42
CA GLU A 131 20.93 45.14 23.96
C GLU A 131 19.80 45.96 23.33
N SER A 132 18.58 45.92 23.90
CA SER A 132 17.45 46.71 23.39
C SER A 132 17.71 48.21 23.53
N LEU A 133 18.35 48.64 24.63
CA LEU A 133 18.76 50.03 24.82
C LEU A 133 19.83 50.43 23.80
N HIS A 134 20.84 49.59 23.57
CA HIS A 134 21.89 49.86 22.59
C HIS A 134 21.34 49.95 21.16
N LYS A 135 20.51 48.99 20.75
CA LYS A 135 19.83 49.03 19.45
C LYS A 135 18.90 50.22 19.31
N GLY A 136 18.13 50.55 20.35
CA GLY A 136 17.27 51.73 20.34
C GLY A 136 18.04 53.03 20.14
N LEU A 137 19.24 53.15 20.75
CA LEU A 137 20.13 54.31 20.51
C LEU A 137 20.67 54.33 19.08
N GLN A 138 21.04 53.17 18.53
CA GLN A 138 21.52 53.05 17.15
C GLN A 138 20.41 53.35 16.13
N GLU A 139 19.20 52.86 16.35
CA GLU A 139 18.01 53.14 15.56
C GLU A 139 17.69 54.63 15.57
N MET A 140 17.76 55.29 16.74
CA MET A 140 17.60 56.75 16.81
C MET A 140 18.63 57.48 15.95
N ILE A 141 19.90 57.08 15.98
CA ILE A 141 20.94 57.70 15.14
C ILE A 141 20.63 57.47 13.65
N GLN A 142 20.27 56.24 13.27
CA GLN A 142 19.94 55.91 11.87
C GLN A 142 18.71 56.68 11.36
N ASP A 143 17.65 56.76 12.16
CA ASP A 143 16.43 57.52 11.84
C ASP A 143 16.73 59.00 11.60
N HIS A 144 17.70 59.57 12.32
CA HIS A 144 18.14 60.96 12.13
C HIS A 144 19.03 61.14 10.91
N CYS A 145 19.94 60.21 10.64
CA CYS A 145 20.75 60.21 9.42
C CYS A 145 19.88 60.18 8.15
N VAL A 146 18.78 59.41 8.18
CA VAL A 146 17.82 59.33 7.08
C VAL A 146 16.99 60.62 6.94
N ARG A 147 16.57 61.23 8.06
CA ARG A 147 15.71 62.44 8.06
C ARG A 147 16.46 63.76 7.89
N LYS A 148 17.80 63.77 7.92
CA LYS A 148 18.68 64.95 7.72
C LYS A 148 18.35 66.15 8.62
N HIS A 149 17.95 65.91 9.87
CA HIS A 149 17.76 66.97 10.85
C HIS A 149 19.05 67.18 11.66
N HIS A 150 19.77 68.28 11.39
CA HIS A 150 20.96 68.66 12.15
C HIS A 150 20.58 69.23 13.52
N VAL A 151 20.37 68.33 14.49
CA VAL A 151 20.37 68.70 15.89
C VAL A 151 21.72 68.27 16.45
N THR A 152 22.49 69.23 16.99
CA THR A 152 23.81 69.04 17.61
C THR A 152 23.82 67.94 18.69
N PHE A 153 22.64 67.56 19.20
CA PHE A 153 22.41 66.43 20.11
C PHE A 153 22.77 65.06 19.51
N TYR A 154 22.30 64.73 18.30
CA TYR A 154 22.50 63.39 17.72
C TYR A 154 23.94 63.19 17.22
N GLU A 155 24.57 64.24 16.69
CA GLU A 155 25.98 64.23 16.32
C GLU A 155 26.90 64.06 17.55
N THR A 156 26.52 64.65 18.69
CA THR A 156 27.23 64.46 19.97
C THR A 156 27.04 63.02 20.47
N LEU A 157 25.85 62.45 20.33
CA LEU A 157 25.53 61.08 20.74
C LEU A 157 26.26 60.03 19.90
N GLU A 158 26.30 60.21 18.58
CA GLU A 158 27.02 59.35 17.64
C GLU A 158 28.52 59.32 17.96
N LYS A 159 29.14 60.50 18.14
CA LYS A 159 30.56 60.59 18.53
C LYS A 159 30.84 59.91 19.88
N CYS A 160 29.96 60.07 20.88
CA CYS A 160 30.11 59.39 22.17
C CYS A 160 30.00 57.87 22.06
N LEU A 161 29.09 57.35 21.23
CA LEU A 161 28.91 55.91 21.01
C LEU A 161 30.07 55.28 20.25
N LEU A 162 30.59 55.97 19.23
CA LEU A 162 31.77 55.53 18.48
C LEU A 162 33.00 55.49 19.38
N VAL A 163 33.25 56.53 20.18
CA VAL A 163 34.35 56.56 21.16
C VAL A 163 34.21 55.42 22.18
N ALA A 164 33.01 55.18 22.71
CA ALA A 164 32.77 54.08 23.64
C ALA A 164 32.95 52.70 22.99
N GLN A 165 32.57 52.54 21.73
CA GLN A 165 32.77 51.31 20.96
C GLN A 165 34.26 51.06 20.68
N CYS A 166 35.01 52.10 20.32
CA CYS A 166 36.46 52.02 20.17
C CYS A 166 37.15 51.68 21.49
N ILE A 167 36.76 52.29 22.60
CA ILE A 167 37.29 51.95 23.93
C ILE A 167 36.98 50.48 24.28
N ARG A 168 35.77 49.98 24.01
CA ARG A 168 35.42 48.56 24.23
C ARG A 168 36.20 47.60 23.34
N GLN A 169 36.52 47.98 22.12
CA GLN A 169 37.36 47.19 21.21
C GLN A 169 38.84 47.23 21.61
N LEU A 170 39.26 48.30 22.30
CA LEU A 170 40.59 48.49 22.87
C LEU A 170 40.75 47.91 24.28
N ASP A 171 39.66 47.45 24.93
CA ASP A 171 39.66 46.86 26.27
C ASP A 171 39.67 45.31 26.17
N PRO A 172 40.83 44.65 26.32
CA PRO A 172 40.97 43.20 26.19
C PRO A 172 40.58 42.49 27.49
N SER A 173 39.38 42.71 28.01
CA SER A 173 38.95 42.06 29.25
C SER A 173 38.37 40.66 28.98
N SER A 174 39.27 39.67 28.78
CA SER A 174 39.10 38.27 29.28
C SER A 174 40.23 37.29 28.92
N THR A 175 41.31 37.69 28.26
CA THR A 175 42.49 36.80 28.09
C THR A 175 43.74 37.47 28.61
N THR A 176 44.06 37.12 29.85
CA THR A 176 45.38 37.05 30.48
C THR A 176 46.54 37.68 29.69
N ASN A 177 47.04 38.82 30.19
CA ASN A 177 48.46 39.19 30.36
C ASN A 177 48.57 40.73 30.37
N GLN A 178 49.20 41.28 31.41
CA GLN A 178 49.37 42.72 31.63
C GLN A 178 50.32 43.41 30.62
N ASP A 179 50.85 42.67 29.64
CA ASP A 179 51.88 43.13 28.70
C ASP A 179 51.54 42.80 27.23
N GLN A 180 50.34 43.13 26.76
CA GLN A 180 50.09 43.24 25.32
C GLN A 180 50.04 44.73 24.91
N PRO A 181 50.81 45.14 23.88
CA PRO A 181 50.74 46.50 23.37
C PRO A 181 49.34 46.76 22.83
N SER A 182 48.80 47.94 23.15
CA SER A 182 47.53 48.44 22.64
C SER A 182 47.49 48.24 21.12
N VAL A 183 46.42 47.61 20.60
CA VAL A 183 46.25 47.45 19.15
C VAL A 183 46.29 48.85 18.54
N LEU A 184 47.33 49.13 17.73
CA LEU A 184 47.69 50.44 17.13
C LEU A 184 48.35 51.49 18.04
N GLY A 185 48.80 51.16 19.26
CA GLY A 185 49.45 52.11 20.17
C GLY A 185 48.53 53.21 20.72
N LEU A 186 47.21 53.05 20.53
CA LEU A 186 46.19 53.96 21.01
C LEU A 186 45.80 53.59 22.44
N ASN A 187 46.01 54.52 23.37
CA ASN A 187 45.57 54.34 24.74
C ASN A 187 44.11 54.77 24.92
N PRO A 188 43.32 54.12 25.78
CA PRO A 188 41.94 54.53 26.10
C PRO A 188 41.82 55.99 26.53
N GLN A 189 42.89 56.56 27.11
CA GLN A 189 42.99 57.96 27.50
C GLN A 189 43.01 58.91 26.28
N GLN A 190 43.71 58.55 25.20
CA GLN A 190 43.78 59.35 23.97
C GLN A 190 42.44 59.34 23.20
N MET A 191 41.66 58.27 23.34
CA MET A 191 40.29 58.18 22.82
C MET A 191 39.30 59.03 23.62
N MET A 192 39.52 59.22 24.93
CA MET A 192 38.70 60.14 25.74
C MET A 192 38.90 61.61 25.34
N ASP A 193 40.07 62.01 24.85
CA ASP A 193 40.33 63.37 24.36
C ASP A 193 39.53 63.72 23.09
N LEU A 194 39.05 62.70 22.35
CA LEU A 194 38.17 62.86 21.18
C LEU A 194 36.70 63.05 21.56
N MET A 195 36.36 63.04 22.86
CA MET A 195 35.00 63.30 23.32
C MET A 195 34.55 64.72 22.97
N PRO A 196 33.27 64.91 22.57
CA PRO A 196 32.69 66.24 22.46
C PRO A 196 32.76 67.01 23.78
N SER A 197 32.70 68.35 23.72
CA SER A 197 32.75 69.23 24.91
C SER A 197 31.89 68.71 26.08
N GLU A 198 32.49 68.64 27.27
CA GLU A 198 31.86 68.14 28.52
C GLU A 198 30.47 68.74 28.77
N LYS A 199 30.29 70.03 28.44
CA LYS A 199 29.00 70.74 28.58
C LYS A 199 27.91 70.18 27.65
N ASN A 200 28.28 69.77 26.44
CA ASN A 200 27.36 69.16 25.47
C ASN A 200 27.04 67.71 25.84
N VAL A 201 28.03 66.98 26.38
CA VAL A 201 27.84 65.61 26.89
C VAL A 201 26.89 65.60 28.08
N GLN A 202 27.02 66.54 29.01
CA GLN A 202 26.09 66.63 30.16
C GLN A 202 24.67 67.03 29.75
N ARG A 203 24.51 68.01 28.84
CA ARG A 203 23.20 68.37 28.28
C ARG A 203 22.57 67.19 27.52
N MET A 204 23.36 66.45 26.76
CA MET A 204 22.91 65.24 26.07
C MET A 204 22.47 64.17 27.07
N LYS A 205 23.29 63.88 28.10
CA LYS A 205 22.95 62.89 29.15
C LYS A 205 21.65 63.24 29.88
N GLN A 206 21.35 64.51 30.11
CA GLN A 206 20.09 64.95 30.74
C GLN A 206 18.88 64.83 29.80
N GLY A 207 19.06 64.99 28.48
CA GLY A 207 18.00 64.87 27.48
C GLY A 207 17.75 63.44 26.98
N LEU A 208 18.78 62.58 27.02
CA LEU A 208 18.77 61.23 26.47
C LEU A 208 17.63 60.34 26.99
N PRO A 209 17.32 60.30 28.31
CA PRO A 209 16.24 59.46 28.80
C PRO A 209 14.88 59.83 28.21
N LYS A 210 14.62 61.13 28.03
CA LYS A 210 13.33 61.63 27.53
C LYS A 210 13.13 61.32 26.04
N GLU A 211 14.16 61.54 25.21
CA GLU A 211 14.08 61.23 23.79
C GLU A 211 14.07 59.72 23.52
N LEU A 212 14.84 58.95 24.29
CA LEU A 212 14.83 57.49 24.21
C LEU A 212 13.46 56.94 24.61
N GLU A 213 12.84 57.45 25.69
CA GLU A 213 11.51 57.05 26.10
C GLU A 213 10.46 57.36 25.02
N LYS A 214 10.55 58.52 24.37
CA LYS A 214 9.66 58.90 23.26
C LYS A 214 9.82 57.99 22.05
N HIS A 215 11.05 57.65 21.67
CA HIS A 215 11.34 56.72 20.56
C HIS A 215 10.84 55.30 20.86
N LEU A 216 11.11 54.80 22.06
CA LEU A 216 10.65 53.48 22.50
C LEU A 216 9.12 53.42 22.56
N LYS A 217 8.45 54.47 23.07
CA LYS A 217 6.99 54.58 23.06
C LYS A 217 6.42 54.50 21.65
N LYS A 218 6.99 55.26 20.71
CA LYS A 218 6.58 55.22 19.30
C LYS A 218 6.70 53.81 18.71
N SER A 219 7.84 53.15 18.93
CA SER A 219 8.10 51.79 18.45
C SER A 219 7.13 50.77 19.05
N CYS A 220 6.87 50.87 20.36
CA CYS A 220 5.88 50.05 21.05
C CYS A 220 4.46 50.30 20.51
N PHE A 221 4.08 51.54 20.20
CA PHE A 221 2.78 51.83 19.58
C PHE A 221 2.67 51.30 18.15
N SER A 222 3.74 51.32 17.37
CA SER A 222 3.78 50.68 16.05
C SER A 222 3.65 49.15 16.14
N LEU A 223 4.25 48.53 17.16
CA LEU A 223 4.03 47.10 17.42
C LEU A 223 2.57 46.83 17.79
N LEU A 224 1.98 47.69 18.63
CA LEU A 224 0.58 47.56 19.05
C LEU A 224 -0.39 47.68 17.86
N SER A 225 -0.15 48.61 16.93
CA SER A 225 -0.99 48.79 15.74
C SER A 225 -0.90 47.62 14.76
N TYR A 226 0.24 46.91 14.70
CA TYR A 226 0.36 45.68 13.91
C TYR A 226 -0.54 44.55 14.44
N TYR A 227 -0.57 44.36 15.77
CA TYR A 227 -1.41 43.32 16.37
C TYR A 227 -2.90 43.69 16.38
N GLN A 228 -3.21 44.95 16.67
CA GLN A 228 -4.57 45.49 16.78
C GLN A 228 -4.67 46.88 16.15
N PRO A 229 -4.95 46.95 14.84
CA PRO A 229 -5.04 48.22 14.11
C PRO A 229 -6.22 49.10 14.59
N GLU A 230 -7.23 48.49 15.21
CA GLU A 230 -8.39 49.18 15.80
C GLU A 230 -8.01 50.18 16.90
N TRP A 231 -6.80 50.07 17.48
CA TRP A 231 -6.35 50.87 18.63
C TRP A 231 -5.52 52.09 18.24
N GLU A 232 -5.38 52.37 16.94
CA GLU A 232 -4.55 53.48 16.44
C GLU A 232 -5.08 54.86 16.86
N ASN A 233 -6.40 55.01 17.04
CA ASN A 233 -7.05 56.27 17.42
C ASN A 233 -7.14 56.51 18.94
N GLU A 234 -6.71 55.56 19.77
CA GLU A 234 -6.84 55.64 21.22
C GLU A 234 -5.84 56.60 21.87
N SER A 235 -6.20 57.09 23.06
CA SER A 235 -5.33 57.99 23.85
C SER A 235 -4.00 57.30 24.24
N GLU A 236 -2.93 58.07 24.33
CA GLU A 236 -1.58 57.56 24.65
C GLU A 236 -1.55 56.76 25.97
N ARG A 237 -2.34 57.17 26.97
CA ARG A 237 -2.47 56.47 28.26
C ARG A 237 -3.18 55.12 28.13
N LEU A 238 -4.16 55.00 27.24
CA LEU A 238 -4.82 53.73 26.97
C LEU A 238 -3.87 52.80 26.21
N LYS A 239 -3.11 53.31 25.24
CA LYS A 239 -2.11 52.53 24.50
C LYS A 239 -1.02 51.97 25.41
N THR A 240 -0.52 52.75 26.39
CA THR A 240 0.48 52.25 27.35
C THR A 240 -0.08 51.19 28.30
N SER A 241 -1.33 51.35 28.75
CA SER A 241 -2.03 50.32 29.54
C SER A 241 -2.20 49.02 28.74
N LYS A 242 -2.63 49.11 27.47
CA LYS A 242 -2.78 47.94 26.59
C LYS A 242 -1.45 47.27 26.24
N LEU A 243 -0.37 48.04 26.06
CA LEU A 243 0.99 47.52 25.90
C LEU A 243 1.45 46.68 27.09
N SER A 244 1.13 47.10 28.31
CA SER A 244 1.45 46.31 29.50
C SER A 244 0.70 44.96 29.53
N HIS A 245 -0.49 44.90 28.90
CA HIS A 245 -1.28 43.68 28.77
C HIS A 245 -0.84 42.80 27.57
N LEU A 246 -0.25 43.39 26.53
CA LEU A 246 0.18 42.69 25.31
C LEU A 246 1.15 41.54 25.61
N ALA A 247 2.08 41.73 26.56
CA ALA A 247 3.02 40.69 26.97
C ALA A 247 2.29 39.46 27.55
N ALA A 248 1.26 39.69 28.38
CA ALA A 248 0.46 38.61 28.94
C ALA A 248 -0.43 37.93 27.88
N GLN A 249 -0.94 38.70 26.90
CA GLN A 249 -1.70 38.15 25.79
C GLN A 249 -0.83 37.30 24.86
N LEU A 250 0.39 37.75 24.54
CA LEU A 250 1.35 36.99 23.74
C LEU A 250 1.76 35.68 24.43
N ASP A 251 1.95 35.70 25.75
CA ASP A 251 2.24 34.47 26.52
C ASP A 251 1.07 33.49 26.48
N LYS A 252 -0.17 33.98 26.57
CA LYS A 252 -1.38 33.15 26.41
C LYS A 252 -1.49 32.55 25.00
N GLU A 253 -1.29 33.34 23.96
CA GLU A 253 -1.32 32.86 22.57
C GLU A 253 -0.18 31.86 22.29
N LYS A 254 1.01 32.10 22.83
CA LYS A 254 2.14 31.17 22.75
C LYS A 254 1.79 29.83 23.39
N LYS A 255 1.29 29.83 24.63
CA LYS A 255 0.85 28.63 25.34
C LYS A 255 -0.26 27.89 24.60
N ARG A 256 -1.23 28.63 24.06
CA ARG A 256 -2.30 28.07 23.23
C ARG A 256 -1.74 27.39 21.98
N ALA A 257 -0.80 28.04 21.29
CA ALA A 257 -0.15 27.47 20.12
C ALA A 257 0.67 26.21 20.46
N GLU A 258 1.35 26.18 21.61
CA GLU A 258 2.05 24.99 22.10
C GLU A 258 1.08 23.85 22.41
N SER A 259 -0.02 24.10 23.12
CA SER A 259 -1.05 23.06 23.38
C SER A 259 -1.73 22.55 22.09
N LEU A 260 -1.92 23.43 21.10
CA LEU A 260 -2.48 23.04 19.81
C LEU A 260 -1.50 22.19 19.01
N LYS A 261 -0.19 22.44 19.15
CA LYS A 261 0.84 21.58 18.56
C LYS A 261 0.80 20.19 19.21
N GLU A 262 0.82 20.11 20.53
CA GLU A 262 0.77 18.84 21.27
C GLU A 262 -0.45 18.00 20.88
N THR A 263 -1.65 18.58 20.90
CA THR A 263 -2.88 17.90 20.47
C THR A 263 -2.85 17.47 19.00
N CYS A 264 -2.22 18.27 18.12
CA CYS A 264 -2.02 17.90 16.72
C CYS A 264 -1.06 16.70 16.57
N TRP A 265 0.01 16.65 17.36
CA TRP A 265 0.92 15.51 17.44
C TRP A 265 0.19 14.24 17.90
N GLU A 266 -0.58 14.32 18.99
CA GLU A 266 -1.40 13.21 19.50
C GLU A 266 -2.39 12.68 18.47
N ASN A 267 -3.13 13.58 17.82
CA ASN A 267 -4.07 13.23 16.75
C ASN A 267 -3.39 12.55 15.56
N THR A 268 -2.17 12.99 15.21
CA THR A 268 -1.38 12.37 14.13
C THR A 268 -1.00 10.93 14.48
N VAL A 269 -0.56 10.68 15.72
CA VAL A 269 -0.23 9.33 16.20
C VAL A 269 -1.48 8.44 16.23
N LEU A 270 -2.61 8.95 16.73
CA LEU A 270 -3.88 8.21 16.73
C LEU A 270 -4.34 7.85 15.32
N LEU A 271 -4.26 8.80 14.38
CA LEU A 271 -4.61 8.57 12.98
C LEU A 271 -3.71 7.50 12.35
N GLN A 272 -2.40 7.55 12.63
CA GLN A 272 -1.45 6.56 12.14
C GLN A 272 -1.78 5.15 12.67
N ARG A 273 -2.07 5.03 13.97
CA ARG A 273 -2.50 3.76 14.59
C ARG A 273 -3.79 3.23 13.97
N GLN A 274 -4.80 4.08 13.80
CA GLN A 274 -6.07 3.69 13.18
C GLN A 274 -5.89 3.24 11.72
N THR A 275 -5.05 3.95 10.96
CA THR A 275 -4.72 3.59 9.58
C THR A 275 -4.04 2.23 9.52
N GLN A 276 -3.08 1.97 10.41
CA GLN A 276 -2.40 0.68 10.48
C GLN A 276 -3.37 -0.46 10.82
N LEU A 277 -4.28 -0.25 11.78
CA LEU A 277 -5.31 -1.23 12.13
C LEU A 277 -6.22 -1.54 10.94
N TYR A 278 -6.73 -0.50 10.26
CA TYR A 278 -7.60 -0.66 9.10
C TYR A 278 -6.91 -1.43 7.97
N LEU A 279 -5.66 -1.06 7.65
CA LEU A 279 -4.87 -1.78 6.64
C LEU A 279 -4.62 -3.23 7.03
N SER A 280 -4.35 -3.50 8.32
CA SER A 280 -4.14 -4.87 8.80
C SER A 280 -5.39 -5.74 8.65
N GLU A 281 -6.58 -5.20 8.94
CA GLU A 281 -7.84 -5.92 8.73
C GLU A 281 -8.12 -6.15 7.24
N LEU A 282 -7.84 -5.15 6.41
CA LEU A 282 -8.01 -5.28 4.96
C LEU A 282 -7.10 -6.37 4.37
N ILE A 283 -5.85 -6.47 4.86
CA ILE A 283 -4.94 -7.55 4.49
C ILE A 283 -5.49 -8.92 4.92
N LYS A 284 -6.04 -9.05 6.13
CA LYS A 284 -6.67 -10.30 6.59
C LYS A 284 -7.85 -10.69 5.69
N CYS A 285 -8.70 -9.73 5.30
CA CYS A 285 -9.80 -9.98 4.36
C CYS A 285 -9.29 -10.48 3.00
N ILE A 286 -8.22 -9.89 2.48
CA ILE A 286 -7.59 -10.34 1.22
C ILE A 286 -7.04 -11.77 1.37
N GLN A 287 -6.37 -12.08 2.47
CA GLN A 287 -5.86 -13.43 2.74
C GLN A 287 -6.98 -14.47 2.82
N LEU A 288 -8.12 -14.13 3.45
CA LEU A 288 -9.30 -14.99 3.49
C LEU A 288 -9.92 -15.19 2.09
N LEU A 289 -10.00 -14.14 1.28
CA LEU A 289 -10.48 -14.26 -0.10
C LEU A 289 -9.54 -15.13 -0.94
N GLN A 290 -8.22 -14.99 -0.74
CA GLN A 290 -7.21 -15.78 -1.42
C GLN A 290 -7.32 -17.27 -1.05
N SER A 291 -7.49 -17.62 0.23
CA SER A 291 -7.69 -19.02 0.64
C SER A 291 -8.99 -19.59 0.10
N LEU A 292 -10.09 -18.82 0.09
CA LEU A 292 -11.35 -19.24 -0.52
C LEU A 292 -11.21 -19.57 -2.01
N ILE A 293 -10.44 -18.77 -2.75
CA ILE A 293 -10.23 -19.01 -4.19
C ILE A 293 -9.30 -20.21 -4.40
N LEU A 294 -8.14 -20.23 -3.74
CA LEU A 294 -7.12 -21.26 -3.96
C LEU A 294 -7.57 -22.63 -3.44
N ASP A 295 -8.02 -22.69 -2.18
CA ASP A 295 -8.34 -23.95 -1.54
C ASP A 295 -9.71 -24.47 -2.00
N HIS A 296 -10.75 -23.64 -1.97
CA HIS A 296 -12.11 -24.12 -2.25
C HIS A 296 -12.44 -24.14 -3.74
N ARG A 297 -12.19 -23.05 -4.48
CA ARG A 297 -12.58 -22.96 -5.90
C ARG A 297 -11.64 -23.70 -6.84
N LEU A 298 -10.34 -23.70 -6.57
CA LEU A 298 -9.37 -24.34 -7.44
C LEU A 298 -9.05 -25.76 -6.96
N ARG A 299 -8.58 -25.96 -5.74
CA ARG A 299 -8.16 -27.29 -5.29
C ARG A 299 -9.33 -28.25 -5.05
N ILE A 300 -10.19 -27.94 -4.07
CA ILE A 300 -11.27 -28.86 -3.66
C ILE A 300 -12.27 -29.13 -4.79
N GLN A 301 -12.65 -28.10 -5.55
CA GLN A 301 -13.57 -28.27 -6.67
C GLN A 301 -12.98 -29.17 -7.77
N THR A 302 -11.70 -28.99 -8.14
CA THR A 302 -11.08 -29.83 -9.17
C THR A 302 -10.90 -31.28 -8.70
N ASP A 303 -10.57 -31.48 -7.43
CA ASP A 303 -10.53 -32.83 -6.83
C ASP A 303 -11.90 -33.50 -6.84
N LEU A 304 -12.95 -32.76 -6.51
CA LEU A 304 -14.32 -33.26 -6.53
C LEU A 304 -14.78 -33.59 -7.95
N ASP A 305 -14.46 -32.73 -8.92
CA ASP A 305 -14.77 -32.97 -10.33
C ASP A 305 -13.99 -34.17 -10.89
N ARG A 306 -12.73 -34.33 -10.50
CA ARG A 306 -11.93 -35.54 -10.81
C ARG A 306 -12.56 -36.80 -10.24
N LYS A 307 -12.99 -36.78 -8.96
CA LYS A 307 -13.67 -37.93 -8.34
C LYS A 307 -15.01 -38.26 -9.00
N LYS A 308 -15.76 -37.25 -9.46
CA LYS A 308 -16.97 -37.46 -10.27
C LYS A 308 -16.65 -38.11 -11.62
N LEU A 309 -15.58 -37.69 -12.29
CA LEU A 309 -15.16 -38.29 -13.54
C LEU A 309 -14.77 -39.77 -13.35
N GLU A 310 -13.91 -40.06 -12.37
CA GLU A 310 -13.54 -41.44 -12.01
C GLU A 310 -14.78 -42.33 -11.74
N TYR A 311 -15.78 -41.79 -11.04
CA TYR A 311 -17.04 -42.49 -10.78
C TYR A 311 -17.86 -42.75 -12.05
N LEU A 312 -17.97 -41.77 -12.95
CA LEU A 312 -18.70 -41.90 -14.20
C LEU A 312 -17.99 -42.84 -15.18
N GLU A 313 -16.66 -42.79 -15.23
CA GLU A 313 -15.83 -43.70 -16.01
C GLU A 313 -16.05 -45.14 -15.55
N GLY A 314 -15.95 -45.41 -14.24
CA GLY A 314 -16.25 -46.74 -13.68
C GLY A 314 -17.69 -47.20 -13.97
N LYS A 315 -18.68 -46.29 -13.97
CA LYS A 315 -20.05 -46.61 -14.40
C LYS A 315 -20.13 -46.99 -15.87
N CYS A 316 -19.46 -46.24 -16.74
CA CYS A 316 -19.41 -46.53 -18.18
C CYS A 316 -18.73 -47.86 -18.45
N GLU A 317 -17.62 -48.16 -17.77
CA GLU A 317 -16.94 -49.45 -17.86
C GLU A 317 -17.85 -50.60 -17.43
N LEU A 318 -18.56 -50.47 -16.30
CA LEU A 318 -19.51 -51.48 -15.84
C LEU A 318 -20.61 -51.74 -16.87
N VAL A 319 -21.18 -50.69 -17.45
CA VAL A 319 -22.21 -50.82 -18.50
C VAL A 319 -21.63 -51.49 -19.74
N LEU A 320 -20.41 -51.13 -20.16
CA LEU A 320 -19.73 -51.76 -21.27
C LEU A 320 -19.51 -53.25 -21.03
N GLN A 321 -19.06 -53.63 -19.83
CA GLN A 321 -18.91 -55.04 -19.45
C GLN A 321 -20.26 -55.75 -19.46
N LYS A 322 -21.33 -55.13 -18.96
CA LYS A 322 -22.68 -55.69 -19.03
C LYS A 322 -23.11 -55.95 -20.47
N ILE A 323 -22.95 -54.98 -21.38
CA ILE A 323 -23.28 -55.14 -22.81
C ILE A 323 -22.48 -56.31 -23.42
N LYS A 324 -21.18 -56.42 -23.10
CA LYS A 324 -20.34 -57.52 -23.59
C LYS A 324 -20.82 -58.88 -23.08
N THR A 325 -21.20 -58.98 -21.82
CA THR A 325 -21.74 -60.22 -21.24
C THR A 325 -23.04 -60.62 -21.94
N GLU A 326 -23.98 -59.70 -22.08
CA GLU A 326 -25.27 -59.94 -22.78
C GLU A 326 -25.04 -60.32 -24.25
N MET A 327 -24.05 -59.74 -24.93
CA MET A 327 -23.69 -60.13 -26.29
C MET A 327 -23.19 -61.57 -26.37
N VAL A 328 -22.36 -62.02 -25.41
CA VAL A 328 -21.89 -63.40 -25.35
C VAL A 328 -23.04 -64.36 -25.02
N GLU A 329 -23.95 -63.95 -24.13
CA GLU A 329 -25.16 -64.72 -23.80
C GLU A 329 -26.04 -64.94 -25.03
N ILE A 330 -26.32 -63.88 -25.80
CA ILE A 330 -27.04 -63.98 -27.08
C ILE A 330 -26.32 -64.92 -28.06
N GLN A 331 -24.98 -64.86 -28.13
CA GLN A 331 -24.22 -65.76 -29.00
C GLN A 331 -24.33 -67.22 -28.57
N LEU A 332 -24.30 -67.51 -27.26
CA LEU A 332 -24.49 -68.86 -26.74
C LEU A 332 -25.91 -69.37 -27.03
N ASP A 333 -26.93 -68.51 -26.91
CA ASP A 333 -28.32 -68.84 -27.22
C ASP A 333 -28.56 -69.09 -28.72
N MET A 334 -27.92 -68.32 -29.59
CA MET A 334 -28.05 -68.48 -31.05
C MET A 334 -27.28 -69.68 -31.58
N TYR A 335 -26.07 -69.94 -31.05
CA TYR A 335 -25.20 -71.02 -31.50
C TYR A 335 -25.26 -72.23 -30.58
N THR A 336 -26.46 -72.80 -30.44
CA THR A 336 -26.65 -74.07 -29.73
C THR A 336 -25.86 -75.21 -30.40
N VAL A 337 -25.57 -76.26 -29.64
CA VAL A 337 -24.84 -77.46 -30.12
C VAL A 337 -25.48 -78.03 -31.39
N ASP A 338 -26.81 -78.02 -31.46
CA ASP A 338 -27.57 -78.49 -32.61
C ASP A 338 -27.40 -77.58 -33.83
N SER A 339 -27.46 -76.25 -33.65
CA SER A 339 -27.23 -75.30 -34.74
C SER A 339 -25.80 -75.40 -35.29
N ILE A 340 -24.80 -75.61 -34.42
CA ILE A 340 -23.41 -75.81 -34.84
C ILE A 340 -23.26 -77.13 -35.59
N ALA A 341 -23.87 -78.21 -35.11
CA ALA A 341 -23.86 -79.50 -35.79
C ALA A 341 -24.53 -79.41 -37.18
N ALA A 342 -25.64 -78.67 -37.29
CA ALA A 342 -26.31 -78.41 -38.56
C ALA A 342 -25.42 -77.59 -39.51
N HIS A 343 -24.83 -76.48 -39.05
CA HIS A 343 -23.88 -75.69 -39.84
C HIS A 343 -22.66 -76.50 -40.29
N ARG A 344 -22.15 -77.41 -39.45
CA ARG A 344 -21.06 -78.32 -39.80
C ARG A 344 -21.44 -79.25 -40.94
N LYS A 345 -22.62 -79.89 -40.86
CA LYS A 345 -23.13 -80.75 -41.95
C LYS A 345 -23.34 -79.97 -43.25
N ILE A 346 -23.88 -78.75 -43.17
CA ILE A 346 -24.05 -77.88 -44.34
C ILE A 346 -22.68 -77.57 -44.96
N ARG A 347 -21.68 -77.21 -44.15
CA ARG A 347 -20.31 -76.95 -44.62
C ARG A 347 -19.69 -78.18 -45.28
N GLU A 348 -19.76 -79.34 -44.64
CA GLU A 348 -19.22 -80.59 -45.18
C GLU A 348 -19.85 -80.92 -46.55
N LYS A 349 -21.17 -80.75 -46.69
CA LYS A 349 -21.87 -80.93 -47.96
C LYS A 349 -21.43 -79.92 -49.03
N LEU A 350 -21.35 -78.64 -48.67
CA LEU A 350 -20.88 -77.61 -49.62
C LEU A 350 -19.43 -77.86 -50.06
N GLU A 351 -18.57 -78.31 -49.15
CA GLU A 351 -17.19 -78.69 -49.47
C GLU A 351 -17.13 -79.94 -50.36
N SER A 352 -18.00 -80.94 -50.13
CA SER A 352 -18.07 -82.11 -51.02
C SER A 352 -18.56 -81.74 -52.42
N ASP A 353 -19.59 -80.90 -52.50
CA ASP A 353 -20.15 -80.43 -53.76
C ASP A 353 -19.13 -79.57 -54.53
N LEU A 354 -18.38 -78.72 -53.82
CA LEU A 354 -17.31 -77.92 -54.41
C LEU A 354 -16.17 -78.79 -54.94
N LYS A 355 -15.75 -79.82 -54.20
CA LYS A 355 -14.74 -80.77 -54.68
C LYS A 355 -15.23 -81.55 -55.89
N ALA A 356 -16.47 -82.02 -55.89
CA ALA A 356 -17.07 -82.72 -57.03
C ALA A 356 -17.10 -81.81 -58.26
N CYS A 357 -17.56 -80.56 -58.11
CA CYS A 357 -17.59 -79.57 -59.18
C CYS A 357 -16.18 -79.25 -59.70
N GLN A 358 -15.17 -79.20 -58.82
CA GLN A 358 -13.79 -78.97 -59.22
C GLN A 358 -13.21 -80.16 -60.01
N VAL A 359 -13.54 -81.38 -59.64
CA VAL A 359 -13.17 -82.60 -60.40
C VAL A 359 -13.87 -82.63 -61.76
N GLU A 360 -15.16 -82.31 -61.81
CA GLU A 360 -15.91 -82.20 -63.06
C GLU A 360 -15.31 -81.14 -63.97
N LYS A 361 -15.00 -79.96 -63.42
CA LYS A 361 -14.30 -78.88 -64.13
C LYS A 361 -12.99 -79.38 -64.72
N GLN A 362 -12.13 -80.01 -63.92
CA GLN A 362 -10.86 -80.57 -64.40
C GLN A 362 -11.07 -81.64 -65.47
N SER A 363 -12.09 -82.49 -65.35
CA SER A 363 -12.44 -83.48 -66.37
C SER A 363 -12.85 -82.83 -67.70
N VAL A 364 -13.67 -81.77 -67.64
CA VAL A 364 -14.08 -81.01 -68.82
C VAL A 364 -12.90 -80.28 -69.44
N GLU A 365 -12.02 -79.67 -68.64
CA GLU A 365 -10.80 -79.02 -69.11
C GLU A 365 -9.84 -80.01 -69.79
N LEU A 366 -9.67 -81.22 -69.24
CA LEU A 366 -8.86 -82.27 -69.87
C LEU A 366 -9.49 -82.75 -71.20
N LYS A 367 -10.82 -82.91 -71.25
CA LYS A 367 -11.52 -83.22 -72.51
C LYS A 367 -11.32 -82.10 -73.53
N LEU A 368 -11.46 -80.84 -73.12
CA LEU A 368 -11.22 -79.68 -73.98
C LEU A 368 -9.78 -79.68 -74.53
N ALA A 369 -8.78 -79.86 -73.66
CA ALA A 369 -7.38 -79.96 -74.05
C ALA A 369 -7.12 -81.12 -75.03
N SER A 370 -7.81 -82.26 -74.86
CA SER A 370 -7.71 -83.37 -75.82
C SER A 370 -8.24 -83.01 -77.22
N PHE A 371 -9.28 -82.17 -77.30
CA PHE A 371 -9.77 -81.64 -78.57
C PHE A 371 -8.82 -80.58 -79.14
N GLU A 372 -8.18 -79.77 -78.30
CA GLU A 372 -7.17 -78.78 -78.74
C GLU A 372 -5.94 -79.46 -79.37
N ILE A 373 -5.51 -80.63 -78.87
CA ILE A 373 -4.38 -81.40 -79.43
C ILE A 373 -4.65 -81.85 -80.88
N LEU A 374 -5.91 -82.09 -81.25
CA LEU A 374 -6.28 -82.47 -82.62
C LEU A 374 -6.06 -81.33 -83.64
N GLY A 375 -5.74 -80.12 -83.17
CA GLY A 375 -5.20 -79.03 -83.95
C GLY A 375 -6.16 -78.44 -84.99
N LYS A 376 -5.62 -77.56 -85.85
CA LYS A 376 -6.38 -76.84 -86.89
C LYS A 376 -7.09 -77.76 -87.88
N GLU A 377 -6.59 -78.99 -88.05
CA GLU A 377 -7.22 -79.99 -88.93
C GLU A 377 -8.56 -80.48 -88.37
N PHE A 378 -8.65 -80.67 -87.06
CA PHE A 378 -9.91 -81.01 -86.40
C PHE A 378 -10.84 -79.81 -86.27
N GLU A 379 -10.31 -78.60 -86.10
CA GLU A 379 -11.09 -77.36 -86.18
C GLU A 379 -11.74 -77.20 -87.56
N ALA A 380 -10.97 -77.37 -88.65
CA ALA A 380 -11.49 -77.37 -90.02
C ALA A 380 -12.50 -78.50 -90.25
N LEU A 381 -12.28 -79.70 -89.68
CA LEU A 381 -13.23 -80.81 -89.73
C LEU A 381 -14.52 -80.52 -88.94
N ALA A 382 -14.42 -79.87 -87.78
CA ALA A 382 -15.55 -79.47 -86.96
C ALA A 382 -16.36 -78.35 -87.63
N GLU A 383 -15.69 -77.41 -88.30
CA GLU A 383 -16.30 -76.38 -89.14
C GLU A 383 -17.02 -76.99 -90.35
N GLU A 384 -16.36 -77.91 -91.08
CA GLU A 384 -16.99 -78.64 -92.18
C GLU A 384 -18.14 -79.52 -91.69
N TYR A 385 -18.01 -80.20 -90.54
CA TYR A 385 -19.09 -80.96 -89.92
C TYR A 385 -20.26 -80.04 -89.51
N CYS A 386 -19.99 -78.89 -88.91
CA CYS A 386 -21.01 -77.87 -88.58
C CYS A 386 -21.71 -77.36 -89.84
N ARG A 387 -20.96 -77.04 -90.89
CA ARG A 387 -21.47 -76.61 -92.19
C ARG A 387 -22.30 -77.71 -92.85
N LEU A 388 -21.84 -78.95 -92.85
CA LEU A 388 -22.58 -80.12 -93.33
C LEU A 388 -23.84 -80.34 -92.53
N ARG A 389 -23.78 -80.24 -91.20
CA ARG A 389 -24.93 -80.40 -90.31
C ARG A 389 -25.98 -79.33 -90.59
N GLN A 390 -25.58 -78.06 -90.70
CA GLN A 390 -26.44 -76.94 -91.11
C GLN A 390 -27.03 -77.18 -92.52
N LYS A 391 -26.23 -77.69 -93.47
CA LYS A 391 -26.69 -77.99 -94.84
C LYS A 391 -27.63 -79.20 -94.89
N ILE A 392 -27.39 -80.24 -94.09
CA ILE A 392 -28.29 -81.38 -93.92
C ILE A 392 -29.59 -80.90 -93.28
N GLU A 393 -29.52 -80.03 -92.28
CA GLU A 393 -30.69 -79.45 -91.61
C GLU A 393 -31.49 -78.58 -92.58
N MET A 394 -30.83 -77.76 -93.41
CA MET A 394 -31.43 -76.97 -94.49
C MET A 394 -31.99 -77.83 -95.63
N ASN A 395 -31.29 -78.88 -96.06
CA ASN A 395 -31.78 -79.82 -97.08
C ASN A 395 -32.94 -80.67 -96.56
N ASN A 396 -32.89 -81.12 -95.31
CA ASN A 396 -34.01 -81.80 -94.65
C ASN A 396 -35.21 -80.86 -94.52
N TRP A 397 -34.96 -79.60 -94.20
CA TRP A 397 -35.98 -78.55 -94.21
C TRP A 397 -36.56 -78.35 -95.62
N ALA A 398 -35.73 -78.21 -96.65
CA ALA A 398 -36.17 -78.04 -98.04
C ALA A 398 -36.88 -79.29 -98.60
N LEU A 399 -36.42 -80.51 -98.29
CA LEU A 399 -37.08 -81.77 -98.65
C LEU A 399 -38.45 -81.88 -98.00
N LYS A 400 -38.59 -81.51 -96.72
CA LYS A 400 -39.89 -81.40 -96.04
C LYS A 400 -40.80 -80.37 -96.73
N GLU A 401 -40.24 -79.31 -97.30
CA GLU A 401 -41.01 -78.30 -98.04
C GLU A 401 -41.42 -78.77 -99.46
N PHE A 402 -40.53 -79.38 -100.23
CA PHE A 402 -40.85 -79.89 -101.57
C PHE A 402 -41.80 -81.10 -101.54
N THR A 403 -41.68 -82.00 -100.57
CA THR A 403 -42.68 -83.06 -100.35
C THR A 403 -44.04 -82.50 -99.93
N ARG A 404 -44.08 -81.30 -99.34
CA ARG A 404 -45.31 -80.57 -99.02
C ARG A 404 -45.89 -79.80 -100.22
N CYS A 405 -45.06 -79.38 -101.19
CA CYS A 405 -45.49 -78.65 -102.39
C CYS A 405 -45.81 -79.53 -103.61
N ASN A 406 -45.31 -80.77 -103.72
CA ASN A 406 -45.67 -81.71 -104.80
C ASN A 406 -46.98 -82.49 -104.53
N ASN A 407 -47.59 -82.31 -103.36
CA ASN A 407 -48.86 -82.92 -102.96
C ASN A 407 -50.01 -81.86 -102.87
N LYS A 408 -49.97 -80.85 -103.74
CA LYS A 408 -51.10 -79.92 -103.95
C LYS A 408 -51.60 -79.98 -105.38
#